data_AF-A0A972ULU3-F1
#
_entry.id   AF-A0A972ULU3-F1
#
_cell.length_a   1.000
_cell.length_b   1.000
_cell.length_c   1.000
_cell.angle_alpha   90.00
_cell.angle_beta   90.00
_cell.angle_gamma   90.00
#
_symmetry.space_group_name_H-M   'P 1'
#
loop_
_entity.id
_entity.type
_entity.pdbx_description
1 polymer ?
#
loop_
_entity_poly.entity_id
_entity_poly.type
_entity_poly.pdbx_seq_one_letter_code
_entity_poly.pdbx_strand_id
1 'polypeptide(L)'
;LAIRHQVRPSLFTLYGSRILLSLAALHIVFVQLLYSNPFMVHEFVGDYPVVNTLFLAYAVPAAFAFFLAKRVQHQTPVWPALTSAILGFVLVFAYLSLEVRRAYQGPVLSGFSQTDTEFYTYSLVWLVYALVLLGLGIAAKSTLPRYVSLAVLLITVLKAFLFDMADLSGLLRVSTFLILGLTLIGIGYLYQRFVFRVPSAGPVGDVAAADSS
;
A
#
# COMPACT_ATOMS: atom_id res chain seq x y z
N LEU A 1 6.64 -10.98 -43.73
CA LEU A 1 7.64 -10.30 -42.88
C LEU A 1 6.90 -9.50 -41.80
N ALA A 2 6.65 -10.09 -40.63
CA ALA A 2 5.98 -9.41 -39.52
C ALA A 2 7.03 -8.84 -38.56
N ILE A 3 7.22 -7.52 -38.61
CA ILE A 3 8.13 -6.81 -37.71
C ILE A 3 7.47 -6.72 -36.33
N ARG A 4 7.88 -7.62 -35.43
CA ARG A 4 7.46 -7.63 -34.03
C ARG A 4 8.25 -6.53 -33.30
N HIS A 5 7.67 -5.34 -33.18
CA HIS A 5 8.26 -4.26 -32.39
C HIS A 5 8.34 -4.69 -30.92
N GLN A 6 9.52 -5.12 -30.48
CA GLN A 6 9.85 -5.32 -29.08
C GLN A 6 10.01 -3.94 -28.42
N VAL A 7 8.94 -3.42 -27.85
CA VAL A 7 9.00 -2.22 -27.00
C VAL A 7 9.72 -2.60 -25.70
N ARG A 8 11.01 -2.29 -25.62
CA ARG A 8 11.79 -2.42 -24.39
C ARG A 8 11.18 -1.47 -23.34
N PRO A 9 10.79 -1.95 -22.14
CA PRO A 9 10.32 -1.05 -21.09
C PRO A 9 11.48 -0.12 -20.70
N SER A 10 11.29 1.19 -20.88
CA SER A 10 12.31 2.17 -20.52
C SER A 10 12.43 2.24 -19.00
N LEU A 11 13.65 2.39 -18.49
CA LEU A 11 13.92 2.54 -17.05
C LEU A 11 13.03 3.64 -16.43
N PHE A 12 12.74 4.69 -17.21
CA PHE A 12 11.80 5.77 -16.88
C PHE A 12 10.42 5.28 -16.43
N THR A 13 9.87 4.20 -16.97
CA THR A 13 8.53 3.71 -16.61
C THR A 13 8.55 2.83 -15.35
N LEU A 14 9.68 2.18 -15.07
CA LEU A 14 9.89 1.39 -13.84
C LEU A 14 10.09 2.32 -12.64
N TYR A 15 10.89 3.38 -12.81
CA TYR A 15 10.98 4.46 -11.84
C TYR A 15 9.66 5.24 -11.74
N GLY A 16 9.00 5.50 -12.87
CA GLY A 16 7.70 6.17 -12.91
C GLY A 16 6.61 5.43 -12.14
N SER A 17 6.51 4.10 -12.27
CA SER A 17 5.58 3.30 -11.47
C SER A 17 5.91 3.31 -9.99
N ARG A 18 7.19 3.29 -9.62
CA ARG A 18 7.62 3.33 -8.21
C ARG A 18 7.38 4.70 -7.61
N ILE A 19 7.62 5.76 -8.38
CA ILE A 19 7.31 7.15 -8.04
C ILE A 19 5.80 7.33 -7.93
N LEU A 20 4.99 6.80 -8.85
CA LEU A 20 3.53 6.86 -8.76
C LEU A 20 2.98 6.05 -7.60
N LEU A 21 3.56 4.89 -7.27
CA LEU A 21 3.18 4.10 -6.09
C LEU A 21 3.58 4.80 -4.80
N SER A 22 4.76 5.40 -4.75
CA SER A 22 5.19 6.18 -3.58
C SER A 22 4.45 7.52 -3.49
N LEU A 23 4.07 8.14 -4.60
CA LEU A 23 3.25 9.34 -4.65
C LEU A 23 1.79 9.02 -4.31
N ALA A 24 1.25 7.88 -4.72
CA ALA A 24 -0.08 7.41 -4.34
C ALA A 24 -0.11 6.99 -2.87
N ALA A 25 0.92 6.29 -2.38
CA ALA A 25 1.08 6.00 -0.97
C ALA A 25 1.25 7.29 -0.17
N LEU A 26 2.07 8.23 -0.63
CA LEU A 26 2.24 9.54 -0.01
C LEU A 26 0.94 10.33 -0.06
N HIS A 27 0.20 10.33 -1.16
CA HIS A 27 -1.09 11.01 -1.31
C HIS A 27 -2.16 10.38 -0.42
N ILE A 28 -2.23 9.05 -0.31
CA ILE A 28 -3.10 8.35 0.63
C ILE A 28 -2.70 8.69 2.06
N VAL A 29 -1.41 8.74 2.38
CA VAL A 29 -0.91 9.17 3.68
C VAL A 29 -1.23 10.65 3.94
N PHE A 30 -1.00 11.54 2.97
CA PHE A 30 -1.17 12.98 3.12
C PHE A 30 -2.64 13.35 3.21
N VAL A 31 -3.47 12.81 2.33
CA VAL A 31 -4.93 13.00 2.39
C VAL A 31 -5.46 12.30 3.63
N GLN A 32 -5.14 11.05 3.93
CA GLN A 32 -5.77 10.40 5.08
C GLN A 32 -5.21 10.84 6.45
N LEU A 33 -4.01 11.43 6.52
CA LEU A 33 -3.46 12.00 7.76
C LEU A 33 -3.72 13.50 7.93
N LEU A 34 -3.77 14.30 6.86
CA LEU A 34 -4.06 15.75 6.94
C LEU A 34 -5.52 16.09 6.60
N TYR A 35 -6.20 15.20 5.87
CA TYR A 35 -7.59 15.29 5.41
C TYR A 35 -8.50 14.31 6.20
N SER A 36 -8.31 14.24 7.51
CA SER A 36 -9.44 14.07 8.45
C SER A 36 -10.37 15.31 8.39
N ASN A 37 -10.61 15.87 7.21
CA ASN A 37 -11.20 17.17 7.03
C ASN A 37 -12.17 17.14 5.84
N PRO A 38 -13.46 16.84 6.08
CA PRO A 38 -14.50 16.94 5.06
C PRO A 38 -14.74 18.41 4.72
N PHE A 39 -13.88 19.00 3.88
CA PHE A 39 -13.86 20.46 3.73
C PHE A 39 -14.87 21.03 2.73
N MET A 40 -15.61 20.24 1.95
CA MET A 40 -16.34 20.83 0.81
C MET A 40 -17.66 20.18 0.41
N VAL A 41 -18.17 19.13 1.08
CA VAL A 41 -19.42 18.51 0.61
C VAL A 41 -20.34 18.07 1.74
N HIS A 42 -21.47 18.77 1.85
CA HIS A 42 -22.61 18.41 2.70
C HIS A 42 -23.43 17.35 1.97
N GLU A 43 -22.87 16.15 1.81
CA GLU A 43 -23.59 15.06 1.14
C GLU A 43 -24.24 14.12 2.15
N PHE A 44 -25.55 13.97 2.01
CA PHE A 44 -26.32 12.92 2.67
C PHE A 44 -26.02 11.60 2.00
N VAL A 45 -25.48 10.65 2.76
CA VAL A 45 -24.96 9.40 2.21
C VAL A 45 -25.89 8.21 2.41
N GLY A 46 -27.07 8.42 2.98
CA GLY A 46 -28.13 7.42 3.16
C GLY A 46 -28.10 6.71 4.52
N ASP A 47 -29.26 6.20 4.93
CA ASP A 47 -29.48 5.63 6.28
C ASP A 47 -29.01 4.17 6.43
N TYR A 48 -28.97 3.39 5.34
CA TYR A 48 -28.68 1.94 5.41
C TYR A 48 -27.19 1.63 5.51
N PRO A 49 -26.72 0.83 6.49
CA PRO A 49 -25.31 0.48 6.61
C PRO A 49 -24.85 -0.32 5.38
N VAL A 50 -23.68 -0.01 4.82
CA VAL A 50 -23.05 -0.68 3.66
C VAL A 50 -23.73 -0.50 2.30
N VAL A 51 -25.06 -0.43 2.21
CA VAL A 51 -25.78 -0.19 0.93
C VAL A 51 -26.21 1.26 0.87
N ASN A 52 -25.28 2.11 0.44
CA ASN A 52 -25.41 3.55 0.58
C ASN A 52 -24.80 4.29 -0.63
N THR A 53 -24.87 5.61 -0.65
CA THR A 53 -24.33 6.39 -1.76
C THR A 53 -22.81 6.21 -1.88
N LEU A 54 -22.08 5.94 -0.78
CA LEU A 54 -20.65 5.62 -0.80
C LEU A 54 -20.37 4.32 -1.55
N PHE A 55 -21.19 3.29 -1.35
CA PHE A 55 -21.06 2.02 -2.03
C PHE A 55 -21.21 2.22 -3.54
N LEU A 56 -22.20 3.00 -3.95
CA LEU A 56 -22.43 3.29 -5.36
C LEU A 56 -21.32 4.20 -5.95
N ALA A 57 -20.81 5.16 -5.17
CA ALA A 57 -19.80 6.11 -5.63
C ALA A 57 -18.37 5.53 -5.66
N TYR A 58 -18.06 4.55 -4.81
CA TYR A 58 -16.69 4.03 -4.67
C TYR A 58 -16.58 2.53 -4.93
N ALA A 59 -17.46 1.70 -4.36
CA ALA A 59 -17.37 0.25 -4.53
C ALA A 59 -17.74 -0.20 -5.96
N VAL A 60 -18.75 0.44 -6.57
CA VAL A 60 -19.14 0.15 -7.96
C VAL A 60 -18.04 0.56 -8.96
N PRO A 61 -17.48 1.78 -8.92
CA PRO A 61 -16.34 2.13 -9.77
C PRO A 61 -15.10 1.28 -9.49
N ALA A 62 -14.86 0.86 -8.25
CA ALA A 62 -13.77 -0.07 -7.95
C ALA A 62 -13.96 -1.42 -8.64
N ALA A 63 -15.16 -1.99 -8.58
CA ALA A 63 -15.49 -3.22 -9.27
C ALA A 63 -15.32 -3.07 -10.80
N PHE A 64 -15.73 -1.94 -11.35
CA PHE A 64 -15.54 -1.63 -12.77
C PHE A 64 -14.05 -1.50 -13.13
N ALA A 65 -13.26 -0.85 -12.29
CA ALA A 65 -11.82 -0.69 -12.47
C ALA A 65 -11.09 -2.04 -12.43
N PHE A 66 -11.46 -2.94 -11.52
CA PHE A 66 -10.93 -4.31 -11.48
C PHE A 66 -11.39 -5.15 -12.68
N PHE A 67 -12.64 -4.98 -13.12
CA PHE A 67 -13.15 -5.65 -14.32
C PHE A 67 -12.39 -5.20 -15.57
N LEU A 68 -12.18 -3.90 -15.72
CA LEU A 68 -11.40 -3.33 -16.81
C LEU A 68 -9.95 -3.83 -16.74
N ALA A 69 -9.33 -3.84 -15.55
CA ALA A 69 -7.99 -4.37 -15.35
C ALA A 69 -7.87 -5.82 -15.83
N LYS A 70 -8.84 -6.69 -15.49
CA LYS A 70 -8.88 -8.08 -15.98
C LYS A 70 -9.10 -8.18 -17.49
N ARG A 71 -9.91 -7.29 -18.08
CA ARG A 71 -10.18 -7.28 -19.53
C ARG A 71 -8.97 -6.85 -20.35
N VAL A 72 -8.20 -5.88 -19.85
CA VAL A 72 -7.04 -5.34 -20.53
C VAL A 72 -5.72 -6.00 -20.10
N GLN A 73 -5.74 -6.96 -19.17
CA GLN A 73 -4.53 -7.62 -18.63
C GLN A 73 -3.70 -8.36 -19.68
N HIS A 74 -4.35 -8.82 -20.76
CA HIS A 74 -3.69 -9.52 -21.87
C HIS A 74 -3.28 -8.59 -23.01
N GLN A 75 -3.60 -7.30 -22.90
CA GLN A 75 -3.21 -6.31 -23.90
C GLN A 75 -1.81 -5.78 -23.59
N THR A 76 -1.00 -5.65 -24.64
CA THR A 76 0.28 -4.94 -24.56
C THR A 76 0.08 -3.53 -25.09
N PRO A 77 0.45 -2.48 -24.34
CA PRO A 77 1.21 -2.51 -23.09
C PRO A 77 0.35 -2.79 -21.84
N VAL A 78 0.97 -3.34 -20.78
CA VAL A 78 0.31 -3.75 -19.53
C VAL A 78 -0.13 -2.60 -18.61
N TRP A 79 0.29 -1.36 -18.91
CA TRP A 79 0.05 -0.19 -18.06
C TRP A 79 -1.43 0.11 -17.78
N PRO A 80 -2.36 0.07 -18.77
CA PRO A 80 -3.77 0.33 -18.51
C PRO A 80 -4.38 -0.68 -17.53
N ALA A 81 -3.90 -1.93 -17.53
CA ALA A 81 -4.37 -2.94 -16.60
C ALA A 81 -3.86 -2.66 -15.17
N LEU A 82 -2.60 -2.26 -15.06
CA LEU A 82 -1.98 -1.91 -13.77
C LEU A 82 -2.61 -0.66 -13.16
N THR A 83 -2.79 0.41 -13.93
CA THR A 83 -3.38 1.66 -13.42
C THR A 83 -4.84 1.45 -13.01
N SER A 84 -5.62 0.71 -13.80
CA SER A 84 -7.01 0.38 -13.46
C SER A 84 -7.08 -0.47 -12.18
N ALA A 85 -6.18 -1.44 -12.00
CA ALA A 85 -6.14 -2.26 -10.78
C ALA A 85 -5.75 -1.43 -9.54
N ILE A 86 -4.73 -0.57 -9.65
CA ILE A 86 -4.32 0.33 -8.58
C ILE A 86 -5.48 1.24 -8.20
N LEU A 87 -6.15 1.86 -9.18
CA LEU A 87 -7.32 2.70 -8.94
C LEU A 87 -8.42 1.94 -8.19
N GLY A 88 -8.70 0.70 -8.56
CA GLY A 88 -9.66 -0.16 -7.85
C GLY A 88 -9.28 -0.33 -6.37
N PHE A 89 -8.02 -0.61 -6.06
CA PHE A 89 -7.58 -0.76 -4.66
C PHE A 89 -7.68 0.54 -3.86
N VAL A 90 -7.38 1.68 -4.49
CA VAL A 90 -7.51 3.00 -3.86
C VAL A 90 -8.97 3.34 -3.58
N LEU A 91 -9.86 3.04 -4.52
CA LEU A 91 -11.30 3.28 -4.36
C LEU A 91 -11.91 2.41 -3.24
N VAL A 92 -11.51 1.14 -3.12
CA VAL A 92 -11.94 0.29 -2.00
C VAL A 92 -11.42 0.82 -0.66
N PHE A 93 -10.16 1.26 -0.61
CA PHE A 93 -9.59 1.85 0.60
C PHE A 93 -10.32 3.14 1.02
N ALA A 94 -10.64 4.00 0.05
CA ALA A 94 -11.41 5.22 0.28
C ALA A 94 -12.84 4.91 0.77
N TYR A 95 -13.51 3.94 0.12
CA TYR A 95 -14.82 3.46 0.54
C TYR A 95 -14.82 3.00 2.00
N LEU A 96 -13.90 2.11 2.38
CA LEU A 96 -13.81 1.59 3.75
C LEU A 96 -13.57 2.70 4.77
N SER A 97 -12.74 3.69 4.41
CA SER A 97 -12.48 4.82 5.30
C SER A 97 -13.72 5.72 5.47
N LEU A 98 -14.42 6.04 4.38
CA LEU A 98 -15.65 6.83 4.47
C LEU A 98 -16.78 6.08 5.19
N GLU A 99 -16.83 4.74 5.08
CA GLU A 99 -17.80 3.93 5.82
C GLU A 99 -17.55 3.96 7.33
N VAL A 100 -16.27 3.93 7.76
CA VAL A 100 -15.92 4.17 9.17
C VAL A 100 -16.44 5.55 9.59
N ARG A 101 -16.15 6.61 8.83
CA ARG A 101 -16.65 7.96 9.15
C ARG A 101 -18.17 7.98 9.31
N ARG A 102 -18.89 7.40 8.36
CA ARG A 102 -20.36 7.36 8.36
C ARG A 102 -20.91 6.56 9.54
N ALA A 103 -20.24 5.48 9.94
CA ALA A 103 -20.65 4.67 11.07
C ALA A 103 -20.58 5.44 12.41
N TYR A 104 -19.61 6.34 12.56
CA TYR A 104 -19.43 7.14 13.79
C TYR A 104 -20.10 8.51 13.76
N GLN A 105 -20.12 9.20 12.61
CA GLN A 105 -20.72 10.53 12.47
C GLN A 105 -22.18 10.52 11.98
N GLY A 106 -22.67 9.37 11.51
CA GLY A 106 -24.00 9.23 10.95
C GLY A 106 -24.08 9.58 9.45
N PRO A 107 -25.32 9.70 8.91
CA PRO A 107 -25.57 9.84 7.46
C PRO A 107 -25.10 11.16 6.83
N VAL A 108 -24.69 12.14 7.64
CA VAL A 108 -24.19 13.45 7.20
C VAL A 108 -22.75 13.60 7.66
N LEU A 109 -21.82 13.65 6.71
CA LEU A 109 -20.38 13.70 6.98
C LEU A 109 -19.89 15.14 7.26
N SER A 110 -20.51 15.86 8.19
CA SER A 110 -20.29 17.31 8.39
C SER A 110 -19.67 17.72 9.73
N GLY A 111 -19.02 16.82 10.48
CA GLY A 111 -18.44 17.14 11.79
C GLY A 111 -16.92 17.31 11.76
N PHE A 112 -16.39 18.34 12.44
CA PHE A 112 -14.95 18.48 12.73
C PHE A 112 -14.49 17.60 13.91
N SER A 113 -15.40 17.06 14.72
CA SER A 113 -15.07 16.22 15.87
C SER A 113 -14.89 14.76 15.46
N GLN A 114 -13.67 14.25 15.62
CA GLN A 114 -13.37 12.82 15.54
C GLN A 114 -13.30 12.27 16.96
N THR A 115 -13.98 11.15 17.23
CA THR A 115 -13.86 10.46 18.52
C THR A 115 -12.63 9.57 18.52
N ASP A 116 -12.03 9.33 19.69
CA ASP A 116 -10.86 8.42 19.82
C ASP A 116 -11.20 7.02 19.31
N THR A 117 -12.42 6.54 19.57
CA THR A 117 -12.91 5.25 19.06
C THR A 117 -12.96 5.23 17.53
N GLU A 118 -13.41 6.30 16.89
CA GLU A 118 -13.39 6.41 15.43
C GLU A 118 -11.93 6.38 14.92
N PHE A 119 -11.03 7.10 15.58
CA PHE A 119 -9.61 7.16 15.24
C PHE A 119 -8.94 5.78 15.23
N TYR A 120 -9.13 4.98 16.28
CA TYR A 120 -8.60 3.61 16.34
C TYR A 120 -9.26 2.66 15.35
N THR A 121 -10.54 2.87 15.06
CA THR A 121 -11.28 2.02 14.11
C THR A 121 -10.75 2.13 12.69
N TYR A 122 -10.28 3.32 12.26
CA TYR A 122 -9.57 3.45 10.98
C TYR A 122 -8.36 2.51 10.90
N SER A 123 -7.51 2.53 11.93
CA SER A 123 -6.30 1.70 11.98
C SER A 123 -6.66 0.21 11.94
N LEU A 124 -7.71 -0.21 12.65
CA LEU A 124 -8.19 -1.58 12.63
C LEU A 124 -8.70 -1.99 11.24
N VAL A 125 -9.52 -1.15 10.60
CA VAL A 125 -10.08 -1.42 9.28
C VAL A 125 -9.00 -1.48 8.21
N TRP A 126 -8.01 -0.59 8.25
CA TRP A 126 -6.90 -0.61 7.29
C TRP A 126 -6.01 -1.84 7.49
N LEU A 127 -5.77 -2.24 8.73
CA LEU A 127 -5.05 -3.46 9.04
C LEU A 127 -5.78 -4.69 8.46
N VAL A 128 -7.08 -4.81 8.71
CA VAL A 128 -7.90 -5.89 8.16
C VAL A 128 -7.86 -5.87 6.64
N TYR A 129 -8.02 -4.70 6.01
CA TYR A 129 -7.93 -4.55 4.56
C TYR A 129 -6.58 -5.01 4.01
N ALA A 130 -5.47 -4.62 4.64
CA ALA A 130 -4.13 -5.06 4.25
C ALA A 130 -3.98 -6.59 4.36
N LEU A 131 -4.47 -7.21 5.44
CA LEU A 131 -4.41 -8.65 5.63
C LEU A 131 -5.26 -9.40 4.59
N VAL A 132 -6.46 -8.91 4.28
CA VAL A 132 -7.32 -9.48 3.23
C VAL A 132 -6.62 -9.39 1.87
N LEU A 133 -6.05 -8.23 1.51
CA LEU A 133 -5.31 -8.08 0.26
C LEU A 133 -4.09 -9.00 0.18
N LEU A 134 -3.37 -9.18 1.28
CA LEU A 134 -2.23 -10.09 1.35
C LEU A 134 -2.69 -11.54 1.13
N GLY A 135 -3.75 -11.97 1.82
CA GLY A 135 -4.35 -13.29 1.67
C GLY A 135 -4.82 -13.55 0.24
N LEU A 136 -5.54 -12.59 -0.37
CA LEU A 136 -5.95 -12.65 -1.77
C LEU A 136 -4.76 -12.69 -2.73
N GLY A 137 -3.71 -11.91 -2.46
CA GLY A 137 -2.48 -11.89 -3.25
C GLY A 137 -1.73 -13.22 -3.22
N ILE A 138 -1.68 -13.88 -2.06
CA ILE A 138 -1.09 -15.21 -1.90
C ILE A 138 -1.96 -16.26 -2.61
N ALA A 139 -3.26 -16.28 -2.34
CA ALA A 139 -4.21 -17.24 -2.92
C ALA A 139 -4.27 -17.15 -4.45
N ALA A 140 -4.34 -15.93 -5.00
CA ALA A 140 -4.35 -15.68 -6.44
C ALA A 140 -2.96 -15.73 -7.09
N LYS A 141 -1.89 -15.98 -6.31
CA LYS A 141 -0.48 -15.93 -6.74
C LYS A 141 -0.09 -14.62 -7.43
N SER A 142 -0.83 -13.54 -7.19
CA SER A 142 -0.63 -12.24 -7.84
C SER A 142 0.30 -11.36 -7.02
N THR A 143 1.27 -10.72 -7.65
CA THR A 143 2.24 -9.84 -6.97
C THR A 143 1.66 -8.48 -6.60
N LEU A 144 0.74 -7.95 -7.41
CA LEU A 144 0.20 -6.61 -7.22
C LEU A 144 -0.56 -6.45 -5.89
N PRO A 145 -1.53 -7.32 -5.51
CA PRO A 145 -2.23 -7.19 -4.23
C PRO A 145 -1.28 -7.31 -3.03
N ARG A 146 -0.20 -8.10 -3.17
CA ARG A 146 0.84 -8.23 -2.12
C ARG A 146 1.62 -6.93 -1.90
N TYR A 147 1.98 -6.23 -2.98
CA TYR A 147 2.65 -4.93 -2.85
C TYR A 147 1.71 -3.86 -2.29
N VAL A 148 0.45 -3.84 -2.74
CA VAL A 148 -0.56 -2.92 -2.21
C VAL A 148 -0.81 -3.21 -0.73
N SER A 149 -0.96 -4.47 -0.32
CA SER A 149 -1.13 -4.84 1.09
C SER A 149 0.04 -4.39 1.95
N LEU A 150 1.28 -4.59 1.47
CA LEU A 150 2.48 -4.14 2.18
C LEU A 150 2.52 -2.63 2.33
N ALA A 151 2.13 -1.88 1.30
CA ALA A 151 2.05 -0.42 1.37
C ALA A 151 1.00 0.03 2.41
N VAL A 152 -0.21 -0.53 2.36
CA VAL A 152 -1.28 -0.20 3.34
C VAL A 152 -0.87 -0.57 4.76
N LEU A 153 -0.24 -1.74 4.95
CA LEU A 153 0.25 -2.18 6.26
C LEU A 153 1.29 -1.20 6.80
N LEU A 154 2.26 -0.80 5.98
CA LEU A 154 3.27 0.18 6.36
C LEU A 154 2.64 1.51 6.78
N ILE A 155 1.66 2.01 6.01
CA ILE A 155 0.92 3.23 6.33
C ILE A 155 0.19 3.09 7.67
N THR A 156 -0.47 1.96 7.89
CA THR A 156 -1.23 1.70 9.13
C THR A 156 -0.32 1.67 10.35
N VAL A 157 0.82 0.98 10.24
CA VAL A 157 1.81 0.91 11.33
C VAL A 157 2.46 2.27 11.58
N LEU A 158 2.83 3.01 10.52
CA LEU A 158 3.39 4.36 10.66
C LEU A 158 2.39 5.32 11.31
N LYS A 159 1.11 5.25 10.93
CA LYS A 159 0.06 6.04 11.57
C LYS A 159 -0.08 5.66 13.05
N ALA A 160 -0.28 4.38 13.37
CA ALA A 160 -0.39 3.95 14.76
C ALA A 160 0.82 4.43 15.57
N PHE A 161 2.03 4.25 15.04
CA PHE A 161 3.24 4.72 15.69
C PHE A 161 3.26 6.24 15.90
N LEU A 162 3.02 7.04 14.85
CA LEU A 162 3.12 8.50 14.95
C LEU A 162 2.08 9.11 15.90
N PHE A 163 0.88 8.55 15.94
CA PHE A 163 -0.22 9.09 16.75
C PHE A 163 -0.28 8.46 18.15
N ASP A 164 -0.06 7.16 18.30
CA ASP A 164 0.02 6.53 19.62
C ASP A 164 1.27 7.02 20.40
N MET A 165 2.35 7.39 19.70
CA MET A 165 3.53 8.05 20.30
C MET A 165 3.35 9.55 20.52
N ALA A 166 2.36 10.19 19.88
CA ALA A 166 2.07 11.59 20.12
C ALA A 166 1.43 11.79 21.50
N ASP A 167 0.60 10.85 21.95
CA ASP A 167 -0.02 10.87 23.29
C ASP A 167 0.93 10.46 24.42
N LEU A 168 2.08 9.87 24.09
CA LEU A 168 3.12 9.54 25.06
C LEU A 168 3.88 10.82 25.46
N SER A 169 4.02 11.04 26.77
CA SER A 169 4.77 12.16 27.35
C SER A 169 6.20 12.23 26.78
N GLY A 170 6.78 13.43 26.68
CA GLY A 170 7.98 13.70 25.88
C GLY A 170 9.17 12.75 26.10
N LEU A 171 9.31 12.16 27.28
CA LEU A 171 10.34 11.16 27.58
C LEU A 171 10.08 9.82 26.85
N LEU A 172 8.84 9.32 26.87
CA LEU A 172 8.44 8.05 26.24
C LEU A 172 8.49 8.13 24.71
N ARG A 173 8.21 9.33 24.15
CA ARG A 173 8.36 9.60 22.72
C ARG A 173 9.82 9.42 22.27
N VAL A 174 10.77 10.00 23.00
CA VAL A 174 12.21 9.88 22.71
C VAL A 174 12.69 8.44 22.85
N SER A 175 12.28 7.74 23.91
CA SER A 175 12.64 6.33 24.13
C SER A 175 12.15 5.41 23.02
N THR A 176 10.94 5.63 22.50
CA THR A 176 10.40 4.76 21.45
C THR A 176 11.03 5.04 20.09
N PHE A 177 11.35 6.30 19.76
CA PHE A 177 12.16 6.59 18.57
C PHE A 177 13.55 5.93 18.64
N LEU A 178 14.18 5.96 19.81
CA LEU A 178 15.46 5.28 20.04
C LEU A 178 15.33 3.77 19.85
N ILE A 179 14.35 3.13 20.50
CA ILE A 179 14.12 1.69 20.39
C ILE A 179 13.81 1.28 18.94
N LEU A 180 12.93 2.03 18.26
CA LEU A 180 12.54 1.72 16.89
C LEU A 180 13.70 1.94 15.91
N GLY A 181 14.47 3.02 16.08
CA GLY A 181 15.70 3.27 15.32
C GLY A 181 16.74 2.17 15.51
N LEU A 182 17.00 1.76 16.76
CA LEU A 182 17.92 0.65 17.06
C LEU A 182 17.43 -0.67 16.44
N THR A 183 16.12 -0.93 16.50
CA THR A 183 15.51 -2.14 15.94
C THR A 183 15.65 -2.19 14.42
N LEU A 184 15.42 -1.07 13.72
CA LEU A 184 15.62 -1.00 12.27
C LEU A 184 17.08 -1.21 11.88
N ILE A 185 18.02 -0.58 12.59
CA ILE A 185 19.45 -0.77 12.37
C ILE A 185 19.84 -2.22 12.62
N GLY A 186 19.35 -2.82 13.72
CA GLY A 186 19.61 -4.21 14.08
C GLY A 186 19.09 -5.19 13.03
N ILE A 187 17.86 -5.01 12.56
CA ILE A 187 17.26 -5.85 11.51
C ILE A 187 18.04 -5.68 10.20
N GLY A 188 18.38 -4.44 9.81
CA GLY A 188 19.17 -4.18 8.60
C GLY A 188 20.55 -4.84 8.65
N TYR A 189 21.23 -4.77 9.80
CA TYR A 189 22.50 -5.43 10.05
C TYR A 189 22.37 -6.96 10.01
N LEU A 190 21.36 -7.53 10.66
CA LEU A 190 21.09 -8.97 10.66
C LEU A 190 20.83 -9.47 9.23
N TYR A 191 20.04 -8.72 8.45
CA TYR A 191 19.73 -9.06 7.07
C TYR A 191 21.00 -9.06 6.20
N GLN A 192 21.86 -8.05 6.32
CA GLN A 192 23.15 -8.05 5.63
C GLN A 192 24.03 -9.22 6.05
N ARG A 193 24.11 -9.51 7.35
CA ARG A 193 25.01 -10.53 7.91
C ARG A 193 24.63 -11.96 7.51
N PHE A 194 23.33 -12.24 7.41
CA PHE A 194 22.81 -13.60 7.18
C PHE A 194 22.32 -13.84 5.75
N VAL A 195 21.84 -12.81 5.04
CA VAL A 195 21.29 -12.97 3.68
C VAL A 195 22.33 -12.66 2.61
N PHE A 196 23.27 -11.74 2.88
CA PHE A 196 24.38 -11.44 1.96
C PHE A 196 25.71 -12.03 2.48
N ARG A 197 25.83 -13.35 2.49
CA ARG A 197 27.14 -13.98 2.32
C ARG A 197 27.33 -14.24 0.84
N VAL A 198 28.13 -13.40 0.20
CA VAL A 198 28.67 -13.68 -1.14
C VAL A 198 29.40 -15.02 -1.04
N PRO A 199 29.01 -16.07 -1.79
CA PRO A 199 29.86 -17.23 -1.99
C PRO A 199 31.09 -16.74 -2.76
N SER A 200 32.22 -16.59 -2.09
CA SER A 200 33.49 -16.44 -2.79
C SER A 200 33.73 -17.72 -3.58
N ALA A 201 33.80 -17.56 -4.90
CA ALA A 201 34.08 -18.61 -5.86
C ALA A 201 35.29 -19.45 -5.42
N GLY A 202 35.18 -20.77 -5.56
CA GLY A 202 36.30 -21.69 -5.34
C GLY A 202 37.48 -21.40 -6.29
N PRO A 203 38.69 -21.85 -5.95
CA PRO A 203 39.90 -21.49 -6.68
C PRO A 203 39.86 -22.09 -8.09
N VAL A 204 39.74 -21.23 -9.11
CA VAL A 204 40.06 -21.62 -10.49
C VAL A 204 41.57 -21.47 -10.64
N GLY A 205 42.30 -22.57 -10.45
CA GLY A 205 43.76 -22.53 -10.51
C GLY A 205 44.51 -23.86 -10.53
N ASP A 206 43.85 -25.00 -10.75
CA ASP A 206 44.52 -26.30 -10.93
C ASP A 206 44.55 -26.80 -12.38
N VAL A 207 44.04 -26.01 -13.34
CA VAL A 207 43.99 -26.43 -14.76
C VAL A 207 45.25 -26.02 -15.55
N ALA A 208 46.14 -25.19 -14.98
CA ALA A 208 47.32 -24.69 -15.70
C ALA A 208 48.58 -25.57 -15.62
N ALA A 209 48.60 -26.61 -14.78
CA ALA A 209 49.81 -27.42 -14.54
C ALA A 209 49.86 -28.77 -15.29
N ALA A 210 48.78 -29.18 -15.95
CA ALA A 210 48.68 -30.51 -16.57
C ALA A 210 49.00 -30.56 -18.08
N ASP A 211 49.10 -29.41 -18.76
CA ASP A 211 49.24 -29.34 -20.23
C ASP A 211 50.67 -28.99 -20.72
N SER A 212 51.67 -28.97 -19.83
CA SER A 212 53.06 -28.59 -20.20
C SER A 212 54.13 -29.62 -19.83
N SER A 213 53.80 -30.91 -19.74
CA SER A 213 54.78 -32.01 -19.52
C SER A 213 54.87 -32.93 -20.72
#